data_AF-A0A497MUH4-F1
#
_entry.id   AF-A0A497MUH4-F1
#
_cell.length_a   1.000
_cell.length_b   1.000
_cell.length_c   1.000
_cell.angle_alpha   90.00
_cell.angle_beta   90.00
_cell.angle_gamma   90.00
#
_symmetry.space_group_name_H-M   'P 1'
#
loop_
_entity.id
_entity.type
_entity.pdbx_description
1 polymer ?
#
loop_
_entity_poly.entity_id
_entity_poly.type
_entity_poly.pdbx_seq_one_letter_code
_entity_poly.pdbx_strand_id
1 'polypeptide(L)'
;FELMTLQRNAGLIITFSDLLNYLISLLYSKQEKELHKKWYEAGIWYGTYLQVKFRNRSILEVFTKILSESWWELSEVNLSKEREGFTLRCVSFTLSLERTKLLTSFLEGVINSIGYEILKKDCIRGMIILRFTEKRS
;
A
#
# COMPACT_ATOMS: atom_id res chain seq x y z
N PHE A 1 -20.05 -7.01 -0.16
CA PHE A 1 -20.18 -7.44 -1.57
C PHE A 1 -19.56 -6.43 -2.54
N GLU A 2 -19.79 -5.11 -2.36
CA GLU A 2 -19.23 -4.07 -3.25
C GLU A 2 -17.69 -3.98 -3.21
N LEU A 3 -17.08 -4.00 -2.01
CA LEU A 3 -15.62 -3.89 -1.86
C LEU A 3 -14.85 -5.05 -2.50
N MET A 4 -15.32 -6.29 -2.30
CA MET A 4 -14.74 -7.46 -2.96
C MET A 4 -14.88 -7.40 -4.49
N THR A 5 -16.00 -6.87 -4.98
CA THR A 5 -16.20 -6.66 -6.43
C THR A 5 -15.23 -5.61 -6.96
N LEU A 6 -14.97 -4.53 -6.20
CA LEU A 6 -13.98 -3.51 -6.54
C LEU A 6 -12.57 -4.11 -6.65
N GLN A 7 -12.15 -4.92 -5.66
CA GLN A 7 -10.85 -5.58 -5.67
C GLN A 7 -10.70 -6.55 -6.85
N ARG A 8 -11.73 -7.36 -7.10
CA ARG A 8 -11.74 -8.30 -8.24
C ARG A 8 -11.64 -7.57 -9.58
N ASN A 9 -12.37 -6.47 -9.74
CA ASN A 9 -12.31 -5.67 -10.98
C ASN A 9 -10.95 -4.98 -11.17
N ALA A 10 -10.21 -4.79 -10.08
CA ALA A 10 -8.81 -4.36 -10.10
C ALA A 10 -7.83 -5.53 -10.32
N GLY A 11 -8.30 -6.75 -10.63
CA GLY A 11 -7.43 -7.90 -10.90
C GLY A 11 -6.75 -8.50 -9.67
N LEU A 12 -7.17 -8.13 -8.45
CA LEU A 12 -6.64 -8.74 -7.23
C LEU A 12 -7.21 -10.15 -7.03
N ILE A 13 -6.38 -11.02 -6.46
CA ILE A 13 -6.74 -12.37 -6.04
C ILE A 13 -6.60 -12.52 -4.52
N ILE A 14 -7.38 -13.43 -3.94
CA ILE A 14 -7.18 -13.86 -2.56
C ILE A 14 -6.28 -15.10 -2.58
N THR A 15 -5.26 -15.12 -1.72
CA THR A 15 -4.36 -16.26 -1.54
C THR A 15 -4.06 -16.48 -0.06
N PHE A 16 -3.61 -17.69 0.30
CA PHE A 16 -3.18 -17.98 1.66
C PHE A 16 -1.92 -17.18 2.01
N SER A 17 -1.94 -16.52 3.16
CA SER A 17 -0.83 -15.67 3.63
C SER A 17 0.48 -16.45 3.72
N ASP A 18 0.45 -17.69 4.23
CA ASP A 18 1.65 -18.52 4.39
C ASP A 18 2.24 -18.95 3.05
N LEU A 19 1.41 -19.22 2.04
CA LEU A 19 1.88 -19.52 0.69
C LEU A 19 2.55 -18.28 0.08
N LEU A 20 1.94 -17.10 0.22
CA LEU A 20 2.55 -15.86 -0.23
C LEU A 20 3.88 -15.57 0.49
N ASN A 21 3.93 -15.77 1.81
CA ASN A 21 5.15 -15.64 2.63
C ASN A 21 6.26 -16.55 2.12
N TYR A 22 5.94 -17.82 1.85
CA TYR A 22 6.87 -18.80 1.34
C TYR A 22 7.45 -18.40 -0.03
N LEU A 23 6.60 -17.98 -0.96
CA LEU A 23 7.05 -17.53 -2.28
C LEU A 23 7.95 -16.28 -2.17
N ILE A 24 7.59 -15.33 -1.29
CA ILE A 24 8.39 -14.14 -1.04
C ILE A 24 9.74 -14.53 -0.44
N SER A 25 9.80 -15.42 0.55
CA SER A 25 11.07 -15.76 1.22
C SER A 25 12.08 -16.42 0.26
N LEU A 26 11.61 -17.22 -0.69
CA LEU A 26 12.44 -17.83 -1.73
C LEU A 26 13.04 -16.80 -2.70
N LEU A 27 12.27 -15.74 -3.02
CA LEU A 27 12.63 -14.76 -4.03
C LEU A 27 13.37 -13.55 -3.45
N TYR A 28 13.02 -13.13 -2.24
CA TYR A 28 13.49 -11.90 -1.62
C TYR A 28 15.02 -11.88 -1.49
N SER A 29 15.63 -12.98 -1.03
CA SER A 29 17.09 -13.10 -0.89
C SER A 29 17.86 -13.00 -2.22
N LYS A 30 17.20 -13.27 -3.35
CA LYS A 30 17.82 -13.34 -4.68
C LYS A 30 17.54 -12.09 -5.52
N GLN A 31 16.36 -11.51 -5.36
CA GLN A 31 15.83 -10.48 -6.26
C GLN A 31 15.13 -9.33 -5.50
N GLU A 32 15.59 -9.00 -4.29
CA GLU A 32 15.01 -7.95 -3.43
C GLU A 32 14.66 -6.67 -4.22
N LYS A 33 15.63 -6.12 -4.96
CA LYS A 33 15.43 -4.86 -5.71
C LYS A 33 14.32 -4.96 -6.76
N GLU A 34 14.29 -6.05 -7.52
CA GLU A 34 13.26 -6.26 -8.55
C GLU A 34 11.89 -6.50 -7.90
N LEU A 35 11.85 -7.21 -6.77
CA LEU A 35 10.61 -7.43 -6.03
C LEU A 35 10.04 -6.12 -5.50
N HIS A 36 10.88 -5.26 -4.91
CA HIS A 36 10.48 -3.91 -4.51
C HIS A 36 9.93 -3.08 -5.68
N LYS A 37 10.61 -3.12 -6.84
CA LYS A 37 10.16 -2.45 -8.05
C LYS A 37 8.79 -2.98 -8.51
N LYS A 38 8.58 -4.29 -8.55
CA LYS A 38 7.31 -4.90 -8.94
C LYS A 38 6.15 -4.52 -8.01
N TRP A 39 6.41 -4.50 -6.70
CA TRP A 39 5.41 -4.05 -5.71
C TRP A 39 5.09 -2.55 -5.86
N TYR A 40 6.09 -1.73 -6.13
CA TYR A 40 5.89 -0.30 -6.43
C TYR A 40 5.07 -0.10 -7.71
N GLU A 41 5.41 -0.79 -8.80
CA GLU A 41 4.68 -0.75 -10.07
C GLU A 41 3.22 -1.18 -9.90
N ALA A 42 2.97 -2.23 -9.10
CA ALA A 42 1.61 -2.65 -8.76
C ALA A 42 0.85 -1.56 -7.97
N GLY A 43 1.54 -0.87 -7.07
CA GLY A 43 0.99 0.28 -6.35
C GLY A 43 0.59 1.43 -7.27
N ILE A 44 1.47 1.80 -8.21
CA ILE A 44 1.18 2.83 -9.23
C ILE A 44 -0.07 2.45 -10.01
N TRP A 45 -0.10 1.22 -10.52
CA TRP A 45 -1.24 0.71 -11.30
C TRP A 45 -2.54 0.77 -10.49
N TYR A 46 -2.51 0.36 -9.22
CA TYR A 46 -3.70 0.35 -8.37
C TYR A 46 -4.20 1.76 -8.05
N GLY A 47 -3.29 2.71 -7.74
CA GLY A 47 -3.67 4.10 -7.49
C GLY A 47 -4.25 4.78 -8.73
N THR A 48 -3.69 4.53 -9.92
CA THR A 48 -4.28 4.99 -11.20
C THR A 48 -5.68 4.38 -11.42
N TYR A 49 -5.87 3.08 -11.14
CA TYR A 49 -7.19 2.46 -11.21
C TYR A 49 -8.19 3.15 -10.28
N LEU A 50 -7.80 3.46 -9.04
CA LEU A 50 -8.67 4.17 -8.09
C LEU A 50 -9.02 5.58 -8.57
N GLN A 51 -8.08 6.33 -9.13
CA GLN A 51 -8.34 7.65 -9.72
C GLN A 51 -9.39 7.58 -10.83
N VAL A 52 -9.29 6.61 -11.73
CA VAL A 52 -10.26 6.42 -12.82
C VAL A 52 -11.63 6.03 -12.26
N LYS A 53 -11.67 5.17 -11.24
CA LYS A 53 -12.91 4.64 -10.66
C LYS A 53 -13.63 5.65 -9.77
N PHE A 54 -12.90 6.54 -9.08
CA PHE A 54 -13.41 7.43 -8.04
C PHE A 54 -13.12 8.92 -8.30
N ARG A 55 -13.17 9.36 -9.57
CA ARG A 55 -12.79 10.72 -10.04
C ARG A 55 -13.26 11.92 -9.20
N ASN A 56 -14.38 11.79 -8.47
CA ASN A 56 -14.99 12.87 -7.69
C ASN A 56 -14.86 12.67 -6.17
N ARG A 57 -13.92 11.85 -5.70
CA ARG A 57 -13.68 11.59 -4.27
C ARG A 57 -12.22 11.81 -3.90
N SER A 58 -11.97 12.04 -2.62
CA SER A 58 -10.61 11.99 -2.08
C SER A 58 -10.06 10.56 -2.24
N ILE A 59 -9.11 10.37 -3.15
CA ILE A 59 -8.53 9.05 -3.43
C ILE A 59 -7.74 8.55 -2.22
N LEU A 60 -7.11 9.45 -1.45
CA LEU A 60 -6.45 9.11 -0.20
C LEU A 60 -7.41 8.51 0.83
N GLU A 61 -8.58 9.11 1.02
CA GLU A 61 -9.59 8.60 1.96
C GLU A 61 -10.16 7.26 1.49
N VAL A 62 -10.47 7.15 0.18
CA VAL A 62 -10.94 5.90 -0.42
C VAL A 62 -9.90 4.79 -0.23
N PHE A 63 -8.63 5.06 -0.53
CA PHE A 63 -7.57 4.09 -0.39
C PHE A 63 -7.34 3.70 1.08
N THR A 64 -7.35 4.66 2.00
CA THR A 64 -7.21 4.40 3.44
C THR A 64 -8.35 3.51 3.94
N LYS A 65 -9.58 3.77 3.51
CA LYS A 65 -10.75 2.94 3.85
C LYS A 65 -10.61 1.52 3.29
N ILE A 66 -10.15 1.40 2.04
CA ILE A 66 -9.88 0.10 1.41
C ILE A 66 -8.83 -0.68 2.20
N LEU A 67 -7.74 -0.05 2.62
CA LEU A 67 -6.71 -0.67 3.46
C LEU A 67 -7.32 -1.15 4.78
N SER A 68 -8.07 -0.31 5.50
CA SER A 68 -8.67 -0.69 6.78
C SER A 68 -9.71 -1.81 6.68
N GLU A 69 -10.42 -1.92 5.54
CA GLU A 69 -11.55 -2.87 5.40
C GLU A 69 -11.19 -4.15 4.63
N SER A 70 -10.20 -4.12 3.73
CA SER A 70 -9.85 -5.25 2.85
C SER A 70 -8.54 -5.93 3.18
N TRP A 71 -7.61 -5.24 3.87
CA TRP A 71 -6.28 -5.79 4.14
C TRP A 71 -6.27 -6.42 5.52
N TRP A 72 -6.78 -7.65 5.61
CA TRP A 72 -7.01 -8.35 6.89
C TRP A 72 -5.77 -8.57 7.76
N GLU A 73 -4.57 -8.43 7.20
CA GLU A 73 -3.31 -8.49 7.95
C GLU A 73 -2.98 -7.19 8.70
N LEU A 74 -3.63 -6.06 8.38
CA LEU A 74 -3.44 -4.78 9.04
C LEU A 74 -4.43 -4.64 10.21
N SER A 75 -3.90 -4.55 11.42
CA SER A 75 -4.69 -4.33 12.64
C SER A 75 -5.05 -2.85 12.85
N GLU A 76 -4.26 -1.93 12.29
CA GLU A 76 -4.51 -0.50 12.36
C GLU A 76 -4.10 0.17 11.04
N VAL A 77 -4.97 1.04 10.55
CA VAL A 77 -4.66 1.96 9.44
C VAL A 77 -5.18 3.34 9.84
N ASN A 78 -4.28 4.33 9.88
CA ASN A 78 -4.62 5.69 10.23
C ASN A 78 -4.02 6.66 9.21
N LEU A 79 -4.85 7.57 8.70
CA LEU A 79 -4.42 8.70 7.89
C LEU A 79 -4.67 9.97 8.69
N SER A 80 -3.60 10.66 9.09
CA SER A 80 -3.68 11.98 9.73
C SER A 80 -3.28 13.07 8.75
N LYS A 81 -4.03 14.18 8.75
CA LYS A 81 -3.63 15.41 8.07
C LYS A 81 -2.67 16.17 8.98
N GLU A 82 -1.50 16.49 8.45
CA GLU A 82 -0.49 17.30 9.13
C GLU A 82 -0.54 18.75 8.61
N ARG A 83 0.30 19.63 9.18
CA ARG A 83 0.44 21.00 8.65
C ARG A 83 0.89 21.03 7.19
N GLU A 84 1.80 20.12 6.83
CA GLU A 84 2.41 20.03 5.49
C GLU A 84 2.24 18.61 4.92
N GLY A 85 0.99 18.26 4.59
CA GLY A 85 0.64 16.99 3.95
C GLY A 85 -0.04 16.01 4.90
N PHE A 86 0.37 14.75 4.86
CA PHE A 86 -0.29 13.64 5.53
C PHE A 86 0.71 12.66 6.13
N THR A 87 0.27 11.96 7.18
CA THR A 87 0.93 10.75 7.69
C THR A 87 -0.01 9.56 7.53
N LEU A 88 0.43 8.53 6.80
CA LEU A 88 -0.21 7.22 6.78
C LEU A 88 0.54 6.28 7.71
N ARG A 89 -0.17 5.72 8.69
CA ARG A 89 0.32 4.69 9.60
C ARG A 89 -0.41 3.38 9.32
N CYS A 90 0.35 2.30 9.19
CA CYS A 90 -0.18 0.94 9.11
C CYS A 90 0.53 0.06 10.13
N VAL A 91 -0.23 -0.73 10.89
CA VAL A 91 0.28 -1.68 11.89
C VAL A 91 -0.28 -3.07 11.62
N SER A 92 0.56 -4.08 11.81
CA SER A 92 0.25 -5.50 11.71
C SER A 92 1.11 -6.28 12.70
N PHE A 93 0.50 -7.23 13.38
CA PHE A 93 1.22 -8.14 14.29
C PHE A 93 1.73 -9.41 13.60
N THR A 94 1.28 -9.68 12.37
CA THR A 94 1.57 -10.93 11.64
C THR A 94 2.53 -10.75 10.47
N LEU A 95 2.74 -9.51 10.02
CA LEU A 95 3.64 -9.21 8.91
C LEU A 95 5.11 -9.53 9.22
N SER A 96 5.79 -10.20 8.28
CA SER A 96 7.25 -10.35 8.28
C SER A 96 7.92 -9.03 7.90
N LEU A 97 9.23 -8.90 8.15
CA LEU A 97 9.97 -7.68 7.79
C LEU A 97 9.98 -7.47 6.26
N GLU A 98 10.23 -8.54 5.51
CA GLU A 98 10.26 -8.55 4.04
C GLU A 98 8.92 -8.10 3.48
N ARG A 99 7.81 -8.67 3.96
CA ARG A 99 6.49 -8.23 3.52
C ARG A 99 6.14 -6.83 3.95
N THR A 100 6.57 -6.41 5.14
CA THR A 100 6.37 -5.01 5.57
C THR A 100 7.06 -4.05 4.60
N LYS A 101 8.30 -4.36 4.20
CA LYS A 101 9.07 -3.59 3.23
C LYS A 101 8.43 -3.57 1.83
N LEU A 102 7.94 -4.72 1.34
CA LEU A 102 7.27 -4.82 0.05
C LEU A 102 5.93 -4.09 0.03
N LEU A 103 5.11 -4.23 1.08
CA LEU A 103 3.90 -3.44 1.26
C LEU A 103 4.22 -1.96 1.26
N THR A 104 5.30 -1.55 1.94
CA THR A 104 5.71 -0.15 1.91
C THR A 104 5.96 0.34 0.49
N SER A 105 6.67 -0.42 -0.36
CA SER A 105 6.86 -0.04 -1.76
C SER A 105 5.56 0.04 -2.56
N PHE A 106 4.60 -0.85 -2.30
CA PHE A 106 3.27 -0.75 -2.90
C PHE A 106 2.55 0.54 -2.45
N LEU A 107 2.56 0.86 -1.16
CA LEU A 107 1.97 2.09 -0.64
C LEU A 107 2.62 3.35 -1.24
N GLU A 108 3.95 3.36 -1.38
CA GLU A 108 4.70 4.42 -2.06
C GLU A 108 4.25 4.58 -3.51
N GLY A 109 4.04 3.47 -4.23
CA GLY A 109 3.52 3.49 -5.59
C GLY A 109 2.12 4.09 -5.67
N VAL A 110 1.20 3.66 -4.81
CA VAL A 110 -0.16 4.21 -4.76
C VAL A 110 -0.11 5.72 -4.50
N ILE A 111 0.57 6.16 -3.43
CA ILE A 111 0.70 7.57 -3.05
C ILE A 111 1.30 8.40 -4.20
N ASN A 112 2.32 7.88 -4.87
CA ASN A 112 2.95 8.58 -5.99
C ASN A 112 2.00 8.77 -7.18
N SER A 113 1.27 7.73 -7.57
CA SER A 113 0.33 7.79 -8.70
C SER A 113 -0.83 8.75 -8.45
N ILE A 114 -1.23 8.94 -7.19
CA ILE A 114 -2.38 9.78 -6.83
C ILE A 114 -2.02 11.25 -6.57
N GLY A 115 -0.79 11.67 -6.94
CA GLY A 115 -0.38 13.07 -6.95
C GLY A 115 0.48 13.52 -5.76
N TYR A 116 0.96 12.60 -4.94
CA TYR A 116 1.74 12.91 -3.73
C TYR A 116 3.18 12.41 -3.84
N GLU A 117 4.08 12.98 -3.05
CA GLU A 117 5.47 12.55 -2.92
C GLU A 117 5.82 12.20 -1.47
N ILE A 118 6.60 11.14 -1.31
CA ILE A 118 7.05 10.66 0.01
C ILE A 118 8.16 11.57 0.52
N LEU A 119 7.94 12.17 1.69
CA LEU A 119 8.92 12.98 2.41
C LEU A 119 9.76 12.13 3.36
N LYS A 120 9.12 11.17 4.05
CA LYS A 120 9.78 10.30 5.01
C LYS A 120 9.11 8.93 5.04
N LYS A 121 9.93 7.89 5.21
CA LYS A 121 9.51 6.51 5.41
C LYS A 121 10.20 5.94 6.64
N ASP A 122 9.42 5.52 7.61
CA ASP A 122 9.87 4.69 8.73
C ASP A 122 9.22 3.30 8.58
N CYS A 123 10.03 2.25 8.43
CA CYS A 123 9.56 0.89 8.21
C CYS A 123 10.32 -0.08 9.13
N ILE A 124 9.59 -0.70 10.05
CA ILE A 124 10.08 -1.80 10.89
C ILE A 124 9.13 -2.99 10.74
N ARG A 125 9.48 -4.16 11.27
CA ARG A 125 8.61 -5.35 11.17
C ARG A 125 7.20 -5.03 11.69
N GLY A 126 6.20 -5.18 10.83
CA GLY A 126 4.80 -4.99 11.17
C GLY A 126 4.36 -3.53 11.32
N MET A 127 5.22 -2.53 11.09
CA MET A 127 4.84 -1.12 11.19
C MET A 127 5.41 -0.28 10.06
N ILE A 128 4.52 0.45 9.41
CA ILE A 128 4.83 1.38 8.32
C ILE A 128 4.33 2.76 8.71
N ILE A 129 5.18 3.77 8.60
CA ILE A 129 4.81 5.18 8.71
C ILE A 129 5.35 5.91 7.49
N LEU A 130 4.44 6.47 6.68
CA LEU A 130 4.75 7.27 5.52
C LEU A 130 4.29 8.71 5.75
N ARG A 131 5.22 9.66 5.63
CA ARG A 131 4.90 11.09 5.56
C ARG A 131 5.02 11.54 4.12
N PHE A 132 4.03 12.25 3.63
CA PHE A 132 3.98 12.66 2.23
C PHE A 132 3.20 13.95 2.05
N THR A 133 3.49 14.66 0.98
CA THR A 133 2.84 15.93 0.62
C THR A 133 2.42 15.90 -0.84
N GLU A 134 1.58 16.85 -1.25
CA GLU A 134 1.21 17.01 -2.66
C GLU A 134 2.46 17.36 -3.46
N LYS A 135 2.62 16.73 -4.63
CA LYS A 135 3.71 17.07 -5.55
C LYS A 135 3.54 18.53 -5.95
N ARG A 136 4.60 19.32 -5.78
CA ARG A 136 4.66 20.67 -6.35
C ARG A 136 4.78 20.52 -7.87
N SER A 137 3.72 20.88 -8.58
CA SER A 137 3.70 21.04 -10.05
C SER A 137 4.46 22.28 -10.49
#